data_AF-A0A2P9BMP1-F1
#
_entry.id   AF-A0A2P9BMP1-F1
#
_cell.length_a   1.000
_cell.length_b   1.000
_cell.length_c   1.000
_cell.angle_alpha   90.00
_cell.angle_beta   90.00
_cell.angle_gamma   90.00
#
_symmetry.space_group_name_H-M   'P 1'
#
loop_
_entity.id
_entity.type
_entity.pdbx_description
1 polymer ?
#
loop_
_entity_poly.entity_id
_entity_poly.type
_entity_poly.pdbx_seq_one_letter_code
_entity_poly.pdbx_strand_id
1 'polypeptide(L)'
;MKSVKENFDRQASQRFEEYEERMITQRKKYKEQRDKDIQEIIIKDKIDKSLEEKVEKGCLKCGCGLGGVAASVGIFGSIAVSEVKKAALVAAAQKGIDAGINVAIKKLGNIVGLSEFKLIDWAAKINETNFLKQNELITIVNQVNNMCNDVEPAKETLFCQATKAIGKKSSMLDVQTISEQAAEAAVEAGEAAKNAEKAQIALVNAESTHLYNAIGYSVLAILIILLVMVIIYLILRYRRNKKMNKKQQYTKLLNQ
;
A
#
# COMPACT_ATOMS: atom_id res chain seq x y z
N MET A 1 108.29 17.66 14.71
CA MET A 1 107.23 17.70 13.67
C MET A 1 106.70 16.31 13.29
N LYS A 2 107.52 15.23 13.25
CA LYS A 2 107.06 13.86 12.90
C LYS A 2 106.02 13.26 13.87
N SER A 3 106.21 13.39 15.18
CA SER A 3 105.30 12.81 16.19
C SER A 3 103.90 13.43 16.20
N VAL A 4 103.76 14.70 15.78
CA VAL A 4 102.45 15.37 15.68
C VAL A 4 101.69 14.84 14.46
N LYS A 5 102.37 14.61 13.34
CA LYS A 5 101.77 14.07 12.11
C LYS A 5 101.23 12.65 12.30
N GLU A 6 102.00 11.75 12.92
CA GLU A 6 101.55 10.38 13.23
C GLU A 6 100.35 10.36 14.16
N ASN A 7 100.25 11.30 15.10
CA ASN A 7 99.10 11.41 16.00
C ASN A 7 97.83 11.87 15.26
N PHE A 8 97.96 12.81 14.32
CA PHE A 8 96.85 13.24 13.46
C PHE A 8 96.38 12.14 12.52
N ASP A 9 97.31 11.41 11.87
CA ASP A 9 96.96 10.30 10.97
C ASP A 9 96.25 9.16 11.75
N ARG A 10 96.71 8.87 12.97
CA ARG A 10 96.06 7.88 13.85
C ARG A 10 94.65 8.33 14.28
N GLN A 11 94.48 9.61 14.66
CA GLN A 11 93.17 10.16 15.01
C GLN A 11 92.21 10.22 13.82
N ALA A 12 92.72 10.54 12.63
CA ALA A 12 91.94 10.56 11.41
C ALA A 12 91.47 9.14 11.06
N SER A 13 92.36 8.15 11.13
CA SER A 13 92.02 6.73 10.88
C SER A 13 90.91 6.23 11.81
N GLN A 14 90.99 6.54 13.11
CA GLN A 14 89.94 6.15 14.07
C GLN A 14 88.59 6.81 13.76
N ARG A 15 88.58 8.08 13.35
CA ARG A 15 87.33 8.76 12.95
C ARG A 15 86.74 8.17 11.67
N PHE A 16 87.56 7.72 10.73
CA PHE A 16 87.07 7.06 9.52
C PHE A 16 86.45 5.70 9.83
N GLU A 17 87.06 4.88 10.69
CA GLU A 17 86.46 3.63 11.17
C GLU A 17 85.14 3.88 11.92
N GLU A 18 85.10 4.82 12.87
CA GLU A 18 83.86 5.19 13.57
C GLU A 18 82.78 5.77 12.62
N TYR A 19 83.18 6.43 11.52
CA TYR A 19 82.25 6.94 10.52
C TYR A 19 81.69 5.82 9.64
N GLU A 20 82.53 4.87 9.22
CA GLU A 20 82.09 3.69 8.47
C GLU A 20 81.17 2.81 9.30
N GLU A 21 81.50 2.53 10.56
CA GLU A 21 80.65 1.74 11.45
C GLU A 21 79.28 2.40 11.65
N ARG A 22 79.24 3.72 11.88
CA ARG A 22 77.97 4.46 11.96
C ARG A 22 77.18 4.42 10.66
N MET A 23 77.85 4.56 9.52
CA MET A 23 77.21 4.50 8.20
C MET A 23 76.60 3.12 7.91
N ILE A 24 77.31 2.04 8.25
CA ILE A 24 76.81 0.67 8.10
C ILE A 24 75.60 0.44 9.01
N THR A 25 75.69 0.89 10.27
CA THR A 25 74.62 0.73 11.26
C THR A 25 73.35 1.50 10.85
N GLN A 26 73.49 2.73 10.35
CA GLN A 26 72.36 3.53 9.88
C GLN A 26 71.73 2.94 8.63
N ARG A 27 72.50 2.45 7.65
CA ARG A 27 71.94 1.77 6.47
C ARG A 27 71.14 0.52 6.86
N LYS A 28 71.63 -0.28 7.81
CA LYS A 28 70.87 -1.44 8.32
C LYS A 28 69.54 -1.00 8.94
N LYS A 29 69.54 0.02 9.80
CA LYS A 29 68.32 0.55 10.43
C LYS A 29 67.28 1.01 9.41
N TYR A 30 67.66 1.80 8.41
CA TYR A 30 66.71 2.29 7.40
C TYR A 30 66.17 1.16 6.50
N LYS A 31 66.98 0.13 6.22
CA LYS A 31 66.54 -1.04 5.44
C LYS A 31 65.52 -1.88 6.22
N GLU A 32 65.78 -2.13 7.50
CA GLU A 32 64.83 -2.81 8.39
C GLU A 32 63.53 -2.00 8.60
N GLN A 33 63.63 -0.67 8.73
CA GLN A 33 62.47 0.21 8.84
C GLN A 33 61.60 0.11 7.56
N ARG A 34 62.24 0.19 6.39
CA ARG A 34 61.59 0.04 5.08
C ARG A 34 60.90 -1.31 4.93
N ASP A 35 61.56 -2.39 5.32
CA ASP A 35 60.99 -3.74 5.20
C ASP A 35 59.80 -3.93 6.16
N LYS A 36 59.86 -3.34 7.37
CA LYS A 36 58.73 -3.30 8.32
C LYS A 36 57.54 -2.52 7.77
N ASP A 37 57.75 -1.33 7.22
CA ASP A 37 56.68 -0.51 6.64
C ASP A 37 56.02 -1.22 5.45
N ILE A 38 56.80 -1.90 4.61
CA ILE A 38 56.29 -2.70 3.49
C ILE A 38 55.44 -3.88 4.00
N GLN A 39 55.93 -4.61 5.01
CA GLN A 39 55.19 -5.71 5.64
C GLN A 39 53.85 -5.23 6.23
N GLU A 40 53.85 -4.09 6.91
CA GLU A 40 52.63 -3.51 7.50
C GLU A 40 51.61 -3.14 6.41
N ILE A 41 52.05 -2.51 5.32
CA ILE A 41 51.20 -2.17 4.18
C ILE A 41 50.59 -3.42 3.54
N ILE A 42 51.39 -4.48 3.36
CA ILE A 42 50.93 -5.74 2.77
C ILE A 42 49.88 -6.42 3.68
N ILE A 43 50.12 -6.45 4.99
CA ILE A 43 49.20 -7.05 5.96
C ILE A 43 47.87 -6.28 5.98
N LYS A 44 47.93 -4.95 5.96
CA LYS A 44 46.73 -4.08 5.97
C LYS A 44 45.90 -4.24 4.70
N ASP A 45 46.54 -4.26 3.54
CA ASP A 45 45.88 -4.49 2.23
C ASP A 45 45.27 -5.91 2.17
N LYS A 46 45.84 -6.91 2.86
CA LYS A 46 45.29 -8.28 2.95
C LYS A 46 44.06 -8.36 3.85
N ILE A 47 44.05 -7.65 4.98
CA ILE A 47 42.90 -7.58 5.89
C ILE A 47 41.73 -6.88 5.21
N ASP A 48 41.96 -5.72 4.60
CA ASP A 48 40.93 -4.96 3.88
C ASP A 48 40.30 -5.82 2.77
N LYS A 49 41.12 -6.56 2.00
CA LYS A 49 40.65 -7.47 0.96
C LYS A 49 39.78 -8.61 1.51
N SER A 50 40.13 -9.15 2.68
CA SER A 50 39.38 -10.23 3.33
C SER A 50 38.06 -9.76 3.94
N LEU A 51 38.01 -8.53 4.46
CA LEU A 51 36.79 -7.92 4.99
C LEU A 51 35.82 -7.58 3.86
N GLU A 52 36.32 -7.02 2.77
CA GLU A 52 35.51 -6.70 1.60
C GLU A 52 34.94 -7.96 0.92
N GLU A 53 35.72 -9.04 0.78
CA GLU A 53 35.23 -10.30 0.20
C GLU A 53 34.15 -10.96 1.09
N LYS A 54 34.26 -10.84 2.41
CA LYS A 54 33.26 -11.34 3.36
C LYS A 54 31.97 -10.51 3.31
N VAL A 55 32.08 -9.19 3.21
CA VAL A 55 30.92 -8.30 3.06
C VAL A 55 30.23 -8.54 1.70
N GLU A 56 30.98 -8.79 0.62
CA GLU A 56 30.42 -9.10 -0.70
C GLU A 56 29.72 -10.47 -0.72
N LYS A 57 30.32 -11.53 -0.13
CA LYS A 57 29.67 -12.84 0.04
C LYS A 57 28.44 -12.78 0.96
N GLY A 58 28.47 -11.95 2.00
CA GLY A 58 27.35 -11.72 2.91
C GLY A 58 26.19 -11.00 2.23
N CYS A 59 26.49 -9.97 1.42
CA CYS A 59 25.49 -9.19 0.70
C CYS A 59 24.88 -9.99 -0.48
N LEU A 60 25.66 -10.83 -1.17
CA LEU A 60 25.13 -11.73 -2.21
C LEU A 60 24.22 -12.83 -1.61
N LYS A 61 24.58 -13.38 -0.44
CA LYS A 61 23.74 -14.38 0.25
C LYS A 61 22.45 -13.77 0.81
N CYS A 62 22.47 -12.53 1.28
CA CYS A 62 21.24 -11.81 1.65
C CYS A 62 20.38 -11.45 0.43
N GLY A 63 20.98 -11.18 -0.73
CA GLY A 63 20.27 -10.97 -1.99
C GLY A 63 19.48 -12.20 -2.48
N CYS A 64 20.01 -13.41 -2.28
CA CYS A 64 19.28 -14.65 -2.58
C CYS A 64 18.11 -14.93 -1.61
N GLY A 65 18.08 -14.33 -0.42
CA GLY A 65 16.93 -14.42 0.51
C GLY A 65 15.77 -13.48 0.15
N LEU A 66 16.05 -12.35 -0.51
CA LEU A 66 15.04 -11.38 -0.95
C LEU A 66 14.25 -11.86 -2.19
N GLY A 67 14.76 -12.84 -2.93
CA GLY A 67 14.01 -13.52 -4.01
C GLY A 67 12.79 -14.32 -3.52
N GLY A 68 12.73 -14.67 -2.23
CA GLY A 68 11.61 -15.41 -1.62
C GLY A 68 10.51 -14.53 -1.01
N VAL A 69 10.78 -13.24 -0.81
CA VAL A 69 9.80 -12.32 -0.18
C VAL A 69 8.78 -11.78 -1.20
N ALA A 70 9.11 -11.79 -2.49
CA ALA A 70 8.14 -11.46 -3.54
C ALA A 70 6.95 -12.45 -3.58
N ALA A 71 7.17 -13.72 -3.21
CA ALA A 71 6.12 -14.74 -3.21
C ALA A 71 5.22 -14.69 -1.95
N SER A 72 5.73 -14.22 -0.81
CA SER A 72 4.98 -14.24 0.46
C SER A 72 4.12 -12.99 0.69
N VAL A 73 4.49 -11.83 0.15
CA VAL A 73 3.65 -10.61 0.26
C VAL A 73 2.43 -10.67 -0.69
N GLY A 74 2.49 -11.49 -1.75
CA GLY A 74 1.37 -11.67 -2.70
C GLY A 74 0.23 -12.56 -2.20
N ILE A 75 0.50 -13.49 -1.27
CA ILE A 75 -0.49 -14.49 -0.84
C ILE A 75 -1.32 -13.98 0.35
N PHE A 76 -0.71 -13.29 1.32
CA PHE A 76 -1.46 -12.74 2.46
C PHE A 76 -2.28 -11.50 2.10
N GLY A 77 -1.81 -10.69 1.12
CA GLY A 77 -2.57 -9.54 0.62
C GLY A 77 -3.81 -9.93 -0.19
N SER A 78 -3.74 -11.03 -0.97
CA SER A 78 -4.86 -11.44 -1.83
C SER A 78 -6.00 -12.12 -1.07
N ILE A 79 -5.68 -12.89 -0.02
CA ILE A 79 -6.70 -13.58 0.78
C ILE A 79 -7.51 -12.59 1.63
N ALA A 80 -6.85 -11.68 2.36
CA ALA A 80 -7.54 -10.69 3.20
C ALA A 80 -8.36 -9.67 2.39
N VAL A 81 -7.84 -9.22 1.23
CA VAL A 81 -8.58 -8.31 0.34
C VAL A 81 -9.83 -8.97 -0.24
N SER A 82 -9.82 -10.28 -0.46
CA SER A 82 -10.99 -10.99 -1.02
C SER A 82 -12.16 -11.07 -0.04
N GLU A 83 -11.92 -11.20 1.26
CA GLU A 83 -12.97 -11.24 2.29
C GLU A 83 -13.49 -9.84 2.62
N VAL A 84 -12.61 -8.84 2.73
CA VAL A 84 -13.00 -7.44 2.94
C VAL A 84 -13.84 -6.93 1.77
N LYS A 85 -13.49 -7.29 0.52
CA LYS A 85 -14.31 -6.95 -0.66
C LYS A 85 -15.69 -7.59 -0.60
N LYS A 86 -15.81 -8.84 -0.14
CA LYS A 86 -17.13 -9.49 0.04
C LYS A 86 -17.95 -8.79 1.12
N ALA A 87 -17.35 -8.47 2.27
CA ALA A 87 -18.02 -7.74 3.35
C ALA A 87 -18.48 -6.34 2.90
N ALA A 88 -17.64 -5.64 2.13
CA ALA A 88 -17.98 -4.33 1.57
C ALA A 88 -19.15 -4.39 0.58
N LEU A 89 -19.21 -5.42 -0.27
CA LEU A 89 -20.34 -5.63 -1.19
C LEU A 89 -21.64 -5.97 -0.44
N VAL A 90 -21.57 -6.81 0.60
CA VAL A 90 -22.73 -7.10 1.45
C VAL A 90 -23.23 -5.84 2.16
N ALA A 91 -22.31 -5.03 2.70
CA ALA A 91 -22.66 -3.75 3.33
C ALA A 91 -23.26 -2.75 2.32
N ALA A 92 -22.77 -2.73 1.08
CA ALA A 92 -23.33 -1.91 0.01
C ALA A 92 -24.74 -2.35 -0.39
N ALA A 93 -24.97 -3.67 -0.52
CA ALA A 93 -26.28 -4.23 -0.81
C ALA A 93 -27.28 -3.92 0.30
N GLN A 94 -26.88 -4.08 1.58
CA GLN A 94 -27.74 -3.74 2.72
C GLN A 94 -28.13 -2.25 2.72
N LYS A 95 -27.15 -1.38 2.48
CA LYS A 95 -27.41 0.07 2.39
C LYS A 95 -28.32 0.42 1.22
N GLY A 96 -28.23 -0.32 0.11
CA GLY A 96 -29.17 -0.25 -1.00
C GLY A 96 -30.59 -0.64 -0.59
N ILE A 97 -30.74 -1.78 0.10
CA ILE A 97 -32.04 -2.27 0.61
C ILE A 97 -32.66 -1.25 1.57
N ASP A 98 -31.90 -0.74 2.54
CA ASP A 98 -32.38 0.24 3.51
C ASP A 98 -32.83 1.54 2.82
N ALA A 99 -32.07 2.02 1.83
CA ALA A 99 -32.44 3.20 1.06
C ALA A 99 -33.71 2.97 0.23
N GLY A 100 -33.82 1.81 -0.42
CA GLY A 100 -34.98 1.44 -1.22
C GLY A 100 -36.26 1.31 -0.38
N ILE A 101 -36.20 0.62 0.76
CA ILE A 101 -37.34 0.49 1.70
C ILE A 101 -37.80 1.88 2.17
N ASN A 102 -36.87 2.75 2.57
CA ASN A 102 -37.20 4.10 3.01
C ASN A 102 -37.90 4.92 1.91
N VAL A 103 -37.44 4.81 0.66
CA VAL A 103 -38.07 5.47 -0.48
C VAL A 103 -39.45 4.88 -0.78
N ALA A 104 -39.60 3.56 -0.75
CA ALA A 104 -40.90 2.89 -0.94
C ALA A 104 -41.92 3.36 0.11
N ILE A 105 -41.58 3.33 1.40
CA ILE A 105 -42.45 3.80 2.49
C ILE A 105 -42.83 5.26 2.28
N LYS A 106 -41.85 6.12 1.99
CA LYS A 106 -42.08 7.55 1.78
C LYS A 106 -43.02 7.81 0.59
N LYS A 107 -42.81 7.13 -0.52
CA LYS A 107 -43.61 7.29 -1.75
C LYS A 107 -45.02 6.76 -1.57
N LEU A 108 -45.18 5.60 -0.95
CA LEU A 108 -46.50 5.07 -0.60
C LEU A 108 -47.23 6.00 0.37
N GLY A 109 -46.53 6.58 1.35
CA GLY A 109 -47.11 7.57 2.27
C GLY A 109 -47.67 8.81 1.56
N ASN A 110 -47.14 9.17 0.39
CA ASN A 110 -47.62 10.32 -0.39
C ASN A 110 -48.87 9.99 -1.24
N ILE A 111 -49.25 8.72 -1.35
CA ILE A 111 -50.45 8.29 -2.09
C ILE A 111 -51.67 8.77 -1.33
N VAL A 112 -52.28 9.88 -1.75
CA VAL A 112 -53.61 10.29 -1.29
C VAL A 112 -53.71 10.34 0.27
N GLY A 113 -52.64 10.76 0.96
CA GLY A 113 -52.61 10.85 2.43
C GLY A 113 -52.45 9.53 3.19
N LEU A 114 -51.93 8.49 2.52
CA LEU A 114 -51.61 7.19 3.13
C LEU A 114 -50.67 7.30 4.34
N SER A 115 -49.85 8.34 4.41
CA SER A 115 -48.95 8.64 5.54
C SER A 115 -49.69 8.80 6.87
N GLU A 116 -50.96 9.20 6.85
CA GLU A 116 -51.80 9.35 8.04
C GLU A 116 -52.52 8.05 8.43
N PHE A 117 -52.41 7.00 7.60
CA PHE A 117 -53.07 5.72 7.81
C PHE A 117 -52.34 4.88 8.88
N LYS A 118 -52.68 5.12 10.15
CA LYS A 118 -52.03 4.50 11.33
C LYS A 118 -52.46 3.05 11.62
N LEU A 119 -53.42 2.51 10.88
CA LEU A 119 -53.91 1.14 11.10
C LEU A 119 -52.94 0.07 10.58
N ILE A 120 -51.88 0.48 9.86
CA ILE A 120 -50.86 -0.41 9.30
C ILE A 120 -49.49 0.03 9.78
N ASP A 121 -48.70 -0.94 10.21
CA ASP A 121 -47.26 -0.76 10.38
C ASP A 121 -46.57 -0.92 9.02
N TRP A 122 -46.27 0.22 8.39
CA TRP A 122 -45.58 0.27 7.10
C TRP A 122 -44.17 -0.31 7.14
N ALA A 123 -43.49 -0.22 8.30
CA ALA A 123 -42.16 -0.78 8.47
C ALA A 123 -42.19 -2.32 8.56
N ALA A 124 -43.27 -2.89 9.10
CA ALA A 124 -43.47 -4.33 9.09
C ALA A 124 -43.99 -4.86 7.73
N LYS A 125 -44.78 -4.04 7.02
CA LYS A 125 -45.42 -4.44 5.77
C LYS A 125 -44.47 -4.38 4.57
N ILE A 126 -43.55 -3.40 4.53
CA ILE A 126 -42.55 -3.26 3.47
C ILE A 126 -41.20 -3.76 3.99
N ASN A 127 -40.60 -4.70 3.28
CA ASN A 127 -39.34 -5.33 3.65
C ASN A 127 -38.48 -5.63 2.42
N GLU A 128 -37.29 -6.20 2.66
CA GLU A 128 -36.30 -6.55 1.64
C GLU A 128 -36.83 -7.41 0.48
N THR A 129 -37.89 -8.19 0.71
CA THR A 129 -38.41 -9.14 -0.28
C THR A 129 -39.47 -8.54 -1.19
N ASN A 130 -40.05 -7.39 -0.84
CA ASN A 130 -41.24 -6.85 -1.51
C ASN A 130 -41.12 -5.40 -1.98
N PHE A 131 -40.19 -4.61 -1.44
CA PHE A 131 -40.08 -3.17 -1.74
C PHE A 131 -39.80 -2.84 -3.22
N LEU A 132 -39.26 -3.80 -3.97
CA LEU A 132 -38.98 -3.70 -5.41
C LEU A 132 -40.11 -4.25 -6.30
N LYS A 133 -41.03 -5.01 -5.72
CA LYS A 133 -42.05 -5.75 -6.48
C LYS A 133 -43.29 -4.88 -6.61
N GLN A 134 -43.48 -4.31 -7.79
CA GLN A 134 -44.67 -3.49 -8.12
C GLN A 134 -45.97 -4.19 -7.70
N ASN A 135 -46.14 -5.46 -8.09
CA ASN A 135 -47.35 -6.23 -7.77
C ASN A 135 -47.59 -6.38 -6.26
N GLU A 136 -46.52 -6.51 -5.45
CA GLU A 136 -46.65 -6.60 -3.99
C GLU A 136 -47.08 -5.26 -3.39
N LEU A 137 -46.46 -4.14 -3.82
CA LEU A 137 -46.83 -2.81 -3.34
C LEU A 137 -48.26 -2.45 -3.76
N ILE A 138 -48.66 -2.77 -5.00
CA ILE A 138 -50.04 -2.64 -5.48
C ILE A 138 -50.99 -3.44 -4.59
N THR A 139 -50.64 -4.70 -4.28
CA THR A 139 -51.46 -5.56 -3.43
C THR A 139 -51.62 -4.97 -2.03
N ILE A 140 -50.54 -4.45 -1.45
CA ILE A 140 -50.56 -3.80 -0.13
C ILE A 140 -51.49 -2.58 -0.16
N VAL A 141 -51.36 -1.70 -1.15
CA VAL A 141 -52.18 -0.48 -1.26
C VAL A 141 -53.66 -0.81 -1.51
N ASN A 142 -53.94 -1.83 -2.32
CA ASN A 142 -55.31 -2.31 -2.55
C ASN A 142 -55.92 -2.93 -1.30
N GLN A 143 -55.14 -3.63 -0.46
CA GLN A 143 -55.60 -4.07 0.86
C GLN A 143 -55.98 -2.88 1.74
N VAL A 144 -55.21 -1.79 1.70
CA VAL A 144 -55.55 -0.54 2.41
C VAL A 144 -56.86 0.05 1.90
N ASN A 145 -57.05 0.10 0.59
CA ASN A 145 -58.28 0.60 -0.01
C ASN A 145 -59.50 -0.25 0.37
N ASN A 146 -59.36 -1.57 0.45
CA ASN A 146 -60.45 -2.45 0.88
C ASN A 146 -60.85 -2.21 2.34
N MET A 147 -59.87 -1.92 3.22
CA MET A 147 -60.15 -1.57 4.62
C MET A 147 -61.04 -0.32 4.77
N CYS A 148 -61.07 0.57 3.76
CA CYS A 148 -61.98 1.72 3.76
C CYS A 148 -63.45 1.34 3.78
N ASN A 149 -63.82 0.12 3.38
CA ASN A 149 -65.19 -0.38 3.43
C ASN A 149 -65.42 -1.30 4.65
N ASP A 150 -64.39 -2.07 5.02
CA ASP A 150 -64.51 -3.16 6.00
C ASP A 150 -64.25 -2.71 7.45
N VAL A 151 -63.54 -1.59 7.65
CA VAL A 151 -63.07 -1.15 8.97
C VAL A 151 -63.62 0.24 9.29
N GLU A 152 -64.46 0.34 10.33
CA GLU A 152 -65.12 1.59 10.72
C GLU A 152 -64.16 2.77 10.97
N PRO A 153 -63.06 2.63 11.77
CA PRO A 153 -62.12 3.72 11.96
C PRO A 153 -61.30 4.06 10.70
N ALA A 154 -61.23 3.17 9.70
CA ALA A 154 -60.53 3.46 8.45
C ALA A 154 -61.33 4.44 7.58
N LYS A 155 -62.66 4.41 7.64
CA LYS A 155 -63.55 5.28 6.83
C LYS A 155 -63.28 6.78 7.04
N GLU A 156 -62.87 7.17 8.24
CA GLU A 156 -62.58 8.56 8.61
C GLU A 156 -61.16 9.00 8.25
N THR A 157 -60.31 8.10 7.74
CA THR A 157 -58.96 8.46 7.32
C THR A 157 -58.99 9.30 6.05
N LEU A 158 -58.04 10.24 5.94
CA LEU A 158 -57.89 11.12 4.77
C LEU A 158 -57.79 10.30 3.47
N PHE A 159 -57.06 9.18 3.53
CA PHE A 159 -56.94 8.22 2.44
C PHE A 159 -58.29 7.71 1.95
N CYS A 160 -59.11 7.14 2.84
CA CYS A 160 -60.40 6.56 2.46
C CYS A 160 -61.42 7.59 2.00
N GLN A 161 -61.43 8.79 2.59
CA GLN A 161 -62.29 9.88 2.13
C GLN A 161 -61.92 10.33 0.72
N ALA A 162 -60.63 10.44 0.44
CA ALA A 162 -60.13 10.90 -0.84
C ALA A 162 -60.26 9.83 -1.94
N THR A 163 -59.95 8.54 -1.67
CA THR A 163 -60.19 7.46 -2.65
C THR A 163 -61.67 7.32 -2.98
N LYS A 164 -62.55 7.44 -1.98
CA LYS A 164 -64.01 7.46 -2.21
C LYS A 164 -64.46 8.65 -3.06
N ALA A 165 -63.86 9.82 -2.89
CA ALA A 165 -64.14 10.99 -3.75
C ALA A 165 -63.67 10.76 -5.20
N ILE A 166 -62.52 10.12 -5.39
CA ILE A 166 -61.99 9.76 -6.72
C ILE A 166 -62.90 8.72 -7.39
N GLY A 167 -63.30 7.67 -6.67
CA GLY A 167 -64.19 6.62 -7.20
C GLY A 167 -65.60 7.11 -7.57
N LYS A 168 -66.09 8.18 -6.92
CA LYS A 168 -67.35 8.85 -7.31
C LYS A 168 -67.28 9.54 -8.67
N LYS A 169 -66.09 9.93 -9.13
CA LYS A 169 -65.90 10.58 -10.43
C LYS A 169 -65.97 9.57 -11.58
N SER A 170 -65.41 8.39 -11.39
CA SER A 170 -65.52 7.25 -12.29
C SER A 170 -65.27 5.97 -11.52
N SER A 171 -66.10 4.95 -11.78
CA SER A 171 -65.88 3.60 -11.26
C SER A 171 -64.46 3.13 -11.62
N MET A 172 -63.76 2.51 -10.66
CA MET A 172 -62.38 1.98 -10.75
C MET A 172 -61.25 3.02 -10.83
N LEU A 173 -61.53 4.32 -10.93
CA LEU A 173 -60.49 5.34 -11.06
C LEU A 173 -59.60 5.45 -9.81
N ASP A 174 -60.17 5.21 -8.64
CA ASP A 174 -59.46 5.16 -7.36
C ASP A 174 -58.43 4.02 -7.35
N VAL A 175 -58.88 2.79 -7.66
CA VAL A 175 -58.03 1.60 -7.70
C VAL A 175 -56.92 1.74 -8.75
N GLN A 176 -57.25 2.29 -9.92
CA GLN A 176 -56.26 2.54 -10.97
C GLN A 176 -55.19 3.53 -10.49
N THR A 177 -55.61 4.68 -9.93
CA THR A 177 -54.69 5.75 -9.49
C THR A 177 -53.75 5.25 -8.40
N ILE A 178 -54.27 4.59 -7.37
CA ILE A 178 -53.44 4.12 -6.25
C ILE A 178 -52.51 2.96 -6.68
N SER A 179 -52.94 2.12 -7.63
CA SER A 179 -52.11 1.04 -8.17
C SER A 179 -50.96 1.58 -9.02
N GLU A 180 -51.22 2.56 -9.88
CA GLU A 180 -50.18 3.23 -10.68
C GLU A 180 -49.14 3.90 -9.78
N GLN A 181 -49.57 4.64 -8.76
CA GLN A 181 -48.67 5.29 -7.81
C GLN A 181 -47.88 4.29 -6.96
N ALA A 182 -48.48 3.16 -6.59
CA ALA A 182 -47.79 2.09 -5.87
C ALA A 182 -46.72 1.39 -6.75
N ALA A 183 -47.01 1.22 -8.05
CA ALA A 183 -46.06 0.69 -9.00
C ALA A 183 -44.87 1.65 -9.20
N GLU A 184 -45.15 2.95 -9.34
CA GLU A 184 -44.13 4.00 -9.45
C GLU A 184 -43.24 4.04 -8.20
N ALA A 185 -43.83 3.92 -7.00
CA ALA A 185 -43.09 3.84 -5.74
C ALA A 185 -42.07 2.68 -5.73
N ALA A 186 -42.42 1.50 -6.27
CA ALA A 186 -41.50 0.37 -6.37
C ALA A 186 -40.35 0.63 -7.36
N VAL A 187 -40.63 1.32 -8.47
CA VAL A 187 -39.59 1.70 -9.46
C VAL A 187 -38.59 2.66 -8.83
N GLU A 188 -39.08 3.74 -8.21
CA GLU A 188 -38.22 4.72 -7.56
C GLU A 188 -37.45 4.15 -6.38
N ALA A 189 -38.06 3.23 -5.61
CA ALA A 189 -37.37 2.48 -4.57
C ALA A 189 -36.21 1.64 -5.13
N GLY A 190 -36.41 1.02 -6.29
CA GLY A 190 -35.36 0.28 -7.00
C GLY A 190 -34.23 1.15 -7.52
N GLU A 191 -34.54 2.35 -8.02
CA GLU A 191 -33.52 3.32 -8.42
C GLU A 191 -32.72 3.84 -7.21
N ALA A 192 -33.40 4.15 -6.12
CA ALA A 192 -32.77 4.58 -4.88
C ALA A 192 -31.83 3.50 -4.31
N ALA A 193 -32.26 2.23 -4.32
CA ALA A 193 -31.45 1.11 -3.87
C ALA A 193 -30.17 0.97 -4.70
N LYS A 194 -30.29 0.97 -6.04
CA LYS A 194 -29.14 0.91 -6.96
C LYS A 194 -28.18 2.08 -6.78
N ASN A 195 -28.71 3.29 -6.60
CA ASN A 195 -27.89 4.49 -6.41
C ASN A 195 -27.13 4.45 -5.08
N ALA A 196 -27.78 4.02 -4.00
CA ALA A 196 -27.15 3.89 -2.68
C ALA A 196 -26.08 2.79 -2.67
N GLU A 197 -26.34 1.64 -3.29
CA GLU A 197 -25.36 0.56 -3.45
C GLU A 197 -24.13 1.06 -4.25
N LYS A 198 -24.35 1.70 -5.40
CA LYS A 198 -23.28 2.25 -6.24
C LYS A 198 -22.45 3.31 -5.51
N ALA A 199 -23.09 4.20 -4.75
CA ALA A 199 -22.40 5.20 -3.95
C ALA A 199 -21.53 4.57 -2.86
N GLN A 200 -22.01 3.52 -2.19
CA GLN A 200 -21.24 2.82 -1.17
C GLN A 200 -20.04 2.08 -1.76
N ILE A 201 -20.21 1.41 -2.91
CA ILE A 201 -19.10 0.76 -3.63
C ILE A 201 -18.05 1.79 -4.06
N ALA A 202 -18.48 2.95 -4.57
CA ALA A 202 -17.58 4.02 -4.97
C ALA A 202 -16.76 4.57 -3.79
N LEU A 203 -17.38 4.73 -2.61
CA LEU A 203 -16.68 5.15 -1.38
C LEU A 203 -15.60 4.15 -0.96
N VAL A 204 -15.93 2.86 -0.93
CA VAL A 204 -14.97 1.79 -0.56
C VAL A 204 -13.79 1.75 -1.54
N ASN A 205 -14.06 1.91 -2.84
CA ASN A 205 -13.01 1.95 -3.85
C ASN A 205 -12.13 3.21 -3.73
N ALA A 206 -12.71 4.37 -3.41
CA ALA A 206 -11.97 5.61 -3.18
C ALA A 206 -11.02 5.48 -1.97
N GLU A 207 -11.50 4.94 -0.85
CA GLU A 207 -10.66 4.66 0.32
C GLU A 207 -9.53 3.66 0.00
N SER A 208 -9.84 2.61 -0.77
CA SER A 208 -8.84 1.63 -1.20
C SER A 208 -7.75 2.27 -2.05
N THR A 209 -8.10 3.23 -2.91
CA THR A 209 -7.14 3.92 -3.82
C THR A 209 -6.09 4.70 -3.04
N HIS A 210 -6.45 5.32 -1.91
CA HIS A 210 -5.49 5.98 -1.03
C HIS A 210 -4.44 5.02 -0.45
N LEU A 211 -4.84 3.80 -0.10
CA LEU A 211 -3.93 2.77 0.40
C LEU A 211 -2.97 2.29 -0.70
N TYR A 212 -3.45 2.14 -1.94
CA TYR A 212 -2.60 1.77 -3.08
C TYR A 212 -1.53 2.83 -3.37
N ASN A 213 -1.85 4.11 -3.24
CA ASN A 213 -0.87 5.19 -3.39
C ASN A 213 0.23 5.09 -2.33
N ALA A 214 -0.12 4.85 -1.07
CA ALA A 214 0.86 4.68 0.02
C ALA A 214 1.79 3.48 -0.22
N ILE A 215 1.25 2.35 -0.68
CA ILE A 215 2.03 1.17 -1.05
C ILE A 215 2.94 1.50 -2.25
N GLY A 216 2.44 2.21 -3.26
CA GLY A 216 3.21 2.64 -4.42
C GLY A 216 4.42 3.48 -4.08
N TYR A 217 4.30 4.45 -3.17
CA TYR A 217 5.43 5.27 -2.71
C TYR A 217 6.48 4.45 -1.94
N SER A 218 6.05 3.47 -1.13
CA SER A 218 6.97 2.56 -0.42
C SER A 218 7.79 1.71 -1.39
N VAL A 219 7.14 1.13 -2.42
CA VAL A 219 7.82 0.35 -3.46
C VAL A 219 8.78 1.22 -4.28
N LEU A 220 8.35 2.43 -4.67
CA LEU A 220 9.20 3.38 -5.39
C LEU A 220 10.44 3.76 -4.57
N ALA A 221 10.28 4.01 -3.27
CA ALA A 221 11.39 4.33 -2.38
C ALA A 221 12.41 3.20 -2.27
N ILE A 222 11.96 1.95 -2.17
CA ILE A 222 12.83 0.76 -2.16
C ILE A 222 13.63 0.65 -3.47
N LEU A 223 12.98 0.86 -4.62
CA LEU A 223 13.65 0.83 -5.93
C LEU A 223 14.73 1.92 -6.06
N ILE A 224 14.48 3.13 -5.56
CA ILE A 224 15.47 4.23 -5.56
C ILE A 224 16.68 3.86 -4.70
N ILE A 225 16.47 3.30 -3.50
CA ILE A 225 17.57 2.87 -2.61
C ILE A 225 18.42 1.80 -3.29
N LEU A 226 17.80 0.80 -3.92
CA LEU A 226 18.51 -0.25 -4.66
C LEU A 226 19.32 0.31 -5.83
N LEU A 227 18.77 1.26 -6.61
CA LEU A 227 19.50 1.92 -7.69
C LEU A 227 20.73 2.69 -7.18
N VAL A 228 20.59 3.45 -6.09
CA VAL A 228 21.71 4.18 -5.48
C VAL A 228 22.80 3.21 -5.01
N MET A 229 22.42 2.11 -4.35
CA MET A 229 23.36 1.05 -3.92
C MET A 229 24.12 0.45 -5.10
N VAL A 230 23.44 0.19 -6.22
CA VAL A 230 24.08 -0.32 -7.46
C VAL A 230 25.04 0.72 -8.05
N ILE A 231 24.68 2.00 -8.11
CA ILE A 231 25.55 3.06 -8.62
C ILE A 231 26.82 3.18 -7.76
N ILE A 232 26.68 3.23 -6.43
CA ILE A 232 27.81 3.28 -5.50
C ILE A 232 28.69 2.03 -5.65
N TYR A 233 28.08 0.84 -5.75
CA TYR A 233 28.78 -0.42 -5.98
C TYR A 233 29.61 -0.38 -7.28
N LEU A 234 29.02 0.10 -8.39
CA LEU A 234 29.72 0.22 -9.67
C LEU A 234 30.89 1.22 -9.60
N ILE A 235 30.73 2.36 -8.92
CA ILE A 235 31.81 3.34 -8.73
C ILE A 235 32.96 2.73 -7.92
N LEU A 236 32.66 2.04 -6.81
CA LEU A 236 33.67 1.39 -5.96
C LEU A 236 34.39 0.27 -6.72
N ARG A 237 33.65 -0.56 -7.45
CA ARG A 237 34.21 -1.64 -8.29
C ARG A 237 35.12 -1.09 -9.38
N TYR A 238 34.69 -0.02 -10.04
CA TYR A 238 35.50 0.66 -11.05
C TYR A 238 36.80 1.21 -10.46
N ARG A 239 36.74 1.87 -9.28
CA ARG A 239 37.93 2.37 -8.58
C ARG A 239 38.90 1.27 -8.19
N ARG A 240 38.42 0.13 -7.67
CA ARG A 240 39.26 -1.02 -7.31
C ARG A 240 40.01 -1.57 -8.52
N ASN A 241 39.31 -1.82 -9.63
CA ASN A 241 39.95 -2.33 -10.84
C ASN A 241 41.05 -1.39 -11.37
N LYS A 242 40.80 -0.07 -11.35
CA LYS A 242 41.82 0.92 -11.74
C LYS A 242 43.05 0.90 -10.83
N LYS A 243 42.88 0.76 -9.51
CA LYS A 243 43.99 0.65 -8.54
C LYS A 243 44.81 -0.60 -8.80
N MET A 244 44.17 -1.74 -9.06
CA MET A 244 44.84 -3.02 -9.34
C MET A 244 45.66 -2.99 -10.63
N ASN A 245 45.11 -2.43 -11.71
CA ASN A 245 45.84 -2.28 -12.98
C ASN A 245 47.08 -1.40 -12.84
N LYS A 246 46.99 -0.29 -12.09
CA LYS A 246 48.15 0.55 -11.79
C LYS A 246 49.22 -0.21 -11.00
N LYS A 247 48.83 -0.97 -9.96
CA LYS A 247 49.77 -1.79 -9.16
C LYS A 247 50.54 -2.75 -10.06
N GLN A 248 49.87 -3.49 -10.95
CA GLN A 248 50.51 -4.43 -11.88
C GLN A 248 51.54 -3.75 -12.81
N GLN A 249 51.27 -2.53 -13.28
CA GLN A 249 52.23 -1.78 -14.09
C GLN A 249 53.49 -1.43 -13.29
N TYR A 250 53.35 -0.96 -12.05
CA TYR A 250 54.51 -0.67 -11.20
C TYR A 250 55.31 -1.93 -10.83
N THR A 251 54.66 -3.06 -10.58
CA THR A 251 55.37 -4.33 -10.29
C THR A 251 56.21 -4.80 -11.49
N LYS A 252 55.72 -4.58 -12.72
CA LYS A 252 56.48 -4.91 -13.95
C LYS A 252 57.73 -4.04 -14.10
N LEU A 253 57.62 -2.74 -13.81
CA LEU A 253 58.75 -1.80 -13.91
C LEU A 253 59.83 -2.04 -12.85
N LEU A 254 59.47 -2.52 -11.66
CA LEU A 254 60.40 -2.80 -10.56
C LEU A 254 61.21 -4.09 -10.72
N ASN A 255 60.74 -5.01 -11.55
CA ASN A 255 61.39 -6.30 -11.80
C ASN A 255 62.24 -6.30 -13.09
N GLN A 256 62.39 -5.14 -13.73
CA GLN A 256 63.35 -4.86 -14.80
C GLN A 256 64.61 -4.26 -14.21
#